data_AF-A0A3N7D253-F1
#
_entry.id   AF-A0A3N7D253-F1
#
_cell.length_a   1.000
_cell.length_b   1.000
_cell.length_c   1.000
_cell.angle_alpha   90.00
_cell.angle_beta   90.00
_cell.angle_gamma   90.00
#
_symmetry.space_group_name_H-M   'P 1'
#
loop_
_entity.id
_entity.type
_entity.pdbx_description
1 polymer ?
#
loop_
_entity_poly.entity_id
_entity_poly.type
_entity_poly.pdbx_seq_one_letter_code
_entity_poly.pdbx_strand_id
1 'polypeptide(L)'
;MSWDIVIFNSKQKINAIEEVDEALLVDIDFNAMLEQHFNNITRDKNHRTIKGENYIIDYFTHEEPVSNTIFHLYGEPALFELIGVAKIYNWQIFDTSLGEMLDLEHPEKNGYNDFQNYLKKIVDSEEKDS
;
A
#
# COMPACT_ATOMS: atom_id res chain seq x y z
N MET A 1 0.90 -14.02 -7.24
CA MET A 1 -0.41 -13.36 -7.12
C MET A 1 -0.25 -11.90 -7.49
N SER A 2 -1.32 -11.25 -7.91
CA SER A 2 -1.34 -9.83 -8.25
C SER A 2 -2.61 -9.19 -7.70
N TRP A 3 -2.51 -7.93 -7.30
CA TRP A 3 -3.63 -7.15 -6.75
C TRP A 3 -3.69 -5.80 -7.42
N ASP A 4 -4.91 -5.32 -7.64
CA ASP A 4 -5.17 -3.93 -7.97
C ASP A 4 -5.84 -3.28 -6.76
N ILE A 5 -5.19 -2.28 -6.18
CA ILE A 5 -5.68 -1.61 -4.97
C ILE A 5 -5.83 -0.11 -5.20
N VAL A 6 -6.75 0.50 -4.48
CA VAL A 6 -6.87 1.97 -4.35
C VAL A 6 -6.36 2.34 -2.97
N ILE A 7 -5.38 3.24 -2.91
CA ILE A 7 -4.97 3.87 -1.65
C ILE A 7 -5.49 5.30 -1.64
N PHE A 8 -6.02 5.72 -0.51
CA PHE A 8 -6.58 7.06 -0.33
C PHE A 8 -6.36 7.58 1.08
N ASN A 9 -6.48 8.90 1.23
CA ASN A 9 -6.43 9.56 2.52
C ASN A 9 -7.78 10.20 2.85
N SER A 10 -8.21 10.08 4.11
CA SER A 10 -9.48 10.62 4.58
C SER A 10 -9.41 11.02 6.05
N LYS A 11 -10.19 12.04 6.43
CA LYS A 11 -10.37 12.46 7.82
C LYS A 11 -11.24 11.49 8.62
N GLN A 12 -11.93 10.56 7.95
CA GLN A 12 -12.73 9.51 8.57
C GLN A 12 -12.14 8.13 8.28
N LYS A 13 -12.41 7.19 9.19
CA LYS A 13 -12.19 5.77 8.92
C LYS A 13 -13.39 5.24 8.10
N ILE A 14 -13.09 4.57 7.00
CA ILE A 14 -14.04 4.01 6.05
C ILE A 14 -13.92 2.50 6.16
N ASN A 15 -14.99 1.83 6.61
CA ASN A 15 -15.00 0.36 6.74
C ASN A 15 -15.65 -0.30 5.52
N ALA A 16 -16.50 0.43 4.81
CA ALA A 16 -17.14 0.00 3.57
C ALA A 16 -17.17 1.16 2.58
N ILE A 17 -17.10 0.87 1.28
CA ILE A 17 -17.00 1.91 0.24
C ILE A 17 -18.25 2.80 0.19
N GLU A 18 -19.40 2.29 0.64
CA GLU A 18 -20.65 3.04 0.76
C GLU A 18 -20.60 4.14 1.82
N GLU A 19 -19.63 4.08 2.75
CA GLU A 19 -19.41 5.09 3.79
C GLU A 19 -18.54 6.28 3.31
N VAL A 20 -18.06 6.24 2.07
CA VAL A 20 -17.18 7.30 1.54
C VAL A 20 -17.92 8.64 1.47
N ASP A 21 -17.39 9.61 2.22
CA ASP A 21 -17.73 11.02 2.10
C ASP A 21 -16.58 11.73 1.38
N GLU A 22 -16.83 12.12 0.13
CA GLU A 22 -15.86 12.82 -0.72
C GLU A 22 -15.37 14.13 -0.10
N ALA A 23 -16.18 14.80 0.73
CA ALA A 23 -15.78 16.05 1.40
C ALA A 23 -14.77 15.82 2.52
N LEU A 24 -14.61 14.57 2.98
CA LEU A 24 -13.65 14.18 4.01
C LEU A 24 -12.37 13.56 3.42
N LEU A 25 -12.31 13.35 2.10
CA LEU A 25 -11.09 12.96 1.42
C LEU A 25 -10.05 14.08 1.48
N VAL A 26 -8.77 13.69 1.50
CA VAL A 26 -7.65 14.62 1.65
C VAL A 26 -6.69 14.40 0.51
N ASP A 27 -6.50 15.43 -0.32
CA ASP A 27 -5.50 15.40 -1.38
C ASP A 27 -4.09 15.33 -0.80
N ILE A 28 -3.29 14.42 -1.35
CA ILE A 28 -1.93 14.17 -0.92
C ILE A 28 -1.00 13.99 -2.12
N ASP A 29 0.25 14.39 -1.94
CA ASP A 29 1.30 14.15 -2.92
C ASP A 29 1.86 12.74 -2.73
N PHE A 30 1.15 11.74 -3.27
CA PHE A 30 1.59 10.34 -3.25
C PHE A 30 2.98 10.17 -3.83
N ASN A 31 3.32 10.92 -4.89
CA ASN A 31 4.63 10.83 -5.55
C ASN A 31 5.73 11.18 -4.54
N ALA A 32 5.63 12.35 -3.91
CA ALA A 32 6.65 12.80 -2.97
C ALA A 32 6.77 11.86 -1.76
N MET A 33 5.65 11.40 -1.21
CA MET A 33 5.65 10.55 -0.01
C MET A 33 6.23 9.15 -0.31
N LEU A 34 5.90 8.56 -1.45
CA LEU A 34 6.47 7.27 -1.86
C LEU A 34 7.94 7.40 -2.26
N GLU A 35 8.33 8.48 -2.95
CA GLU A 35 9.72 8.72 -3.32
C GLU A 35 10.63 9.05 -2.11
N GLN A 36 10.04 9.47 -0.98
CA GLN A 36 10.75 9.58 0.30
C GLN A 36 10.86 8.24 1.04
N HIS A 37 9.91 7.34 0.86
CA HIS A 37 9.86 6.06 1.56
C HIS A 37 10.69 4.98 0.86
N PHE A 38 10.59 4.87 -0.47
CA PHE A 38 11.25 3.83 -1.25
C PHE A 38 12.47 4.38 -1.99
N ASN A 39 13.60 3.70 -1.79
CA ASN A 39 14.87 4.07 -2.43
C ASN A 39 15.09 3.38 -3.79
N ASN A 40 14.30 2.35 -4.08
CA ASN A 40 14.42 1.41 -5.20
C ASN A 40 13.37 1.69 -6.31
N ILE A 41 13.16 2.96 -6.63
CA ILE A 41 12.15 3.39 -7.62
C ILE A 41 12.79 3.63 -8.99
N THR A 42 12.29 2.92 -9.99
CA THR A 42 12.54 3.21 -11.41
C THR A 42 11.51 4.21 -11.91
N ARG A 43 11.97 5.26 -12.61
CA ARG A 43 11.13 6.34 -13.13
C ARG A 43 11.07 6.27 -14.66
N ASP A 44 9.87 6.22 -15.22
CA ASP A 44 9.64 6.34 -16.67
C ASP A 44 8.48 7.30 -16.92
N LYS A 45 8.77 8.56 -17.28
CA LYS A 45 7.77 9.62 -17.46
C LYS A 45 6.82 9.72 -16.26
N ASN A 46 5.54 9.44 -16.46
CA ASN A 46 4.50 9.44 -15.44
C ASN A 46 4.28 8.07 -14.80
N HIS A 47 5.15 7.10 -15.04
CA HIS A 47 5.10 5.76 -14.47
C HIS A 47 6.23 5.56 -13.47
N ARG A 48 5.93 4.85 -12.39
CA ARG A 48 6.87 4.49 -11.32
C ARG A 48 6.76 3.01 -11.04
N THR A 49 7.92 2.38 -10.96
CA THR A 49 8.05 0.96 -10.66
C THR A 49 8.99 0.79 -9.48
N ILE A 50 8.50 0.24 -8.38
CA ILE A 50 9.27 -0.11 -7.19
C ILE A 50 9.53 -1.61 -7.22
N LYS A 51 10.80 -2.03 -7.15
CA LYS A 51 11.17 -3.46 -7.20
C LYS A 51 11.92 -3.86 -5.95
N GLY A 52 11.34 -4.77 -5.16
CA GLY A 52 12.04 -5.40 -4.05
C GLY A 52 12.23 -6.89 -4.27
N GLU A 53 12.53 -7.61 -3.19
CA GLU A 53 12.76 -9.05 -3.25
C GLU A 53 11.44 -9.80 -3.49
N ASN A 54 11.27 -10.35 -4.69
CA ASN A 54 10.09 -11.08 -5.13
C ASN A 54 8.78 -10.26 -5.21
N TYR A 55 8.88 -8.94 -5.36
CA TYR A 55 7.71 -8.09 -5.56
C TYR A 55 7.96 -6.88 -6.46
N ILE A 56 6.87 -6.38 -7.04
CA ILE A 56 6.83 -5.14 -7.84
C ILE A 56 5.58 -4.34 -7.44
N ILE A 57 5.75 -3.03 -7.28
CA ILE A 57 4.65 -2.07 -7.12
C ILE A 57 4.73 -1.08 -8.28
N ASP A 58 3.67 -0.99 -9.07
CA ASP A 58 3.54 -0.08 -10.19
C ASP A 58 2.43 0.95 -9.93
N TYR A 59 2.71 2.21 -10.26
CA TYR A 59 1.71 3.30 -10.19
C TYR A 59 2.01 4.41 -11.19
N PHE A 60 0.98 5.20 -11.48
CA PHE A 60 1.12 6.43 -12.26
C PHE A 60 1.22 7.65 -11.35
N THR A 61 2.11 8.56 -11.71
CA THR A 61 2.28 9.83 -10.99
C THR A 61 1.23 10.84 -11.37
N HIS A 62 0.88 11.68 -10.41
CA HIS A 62 -0.03 12.81 -10.59
C HIS A 62 0.73 14.13 -10.74
N GLU A 63 0.20 15.07 -11.52
CA GLU A 63 0.79 16.41 -11.65
C GLU A 63 0.49 17.29 -10.42
N GLU A 64 -0.62 17.00 -9.74
CA GLU A 64 -1.09 17.69 -8.54
C GLU A 64 -1.42 16.66 -7.43
N PRO A 65 -1.48 17.07 -6.15
CA PRO A 65 -1.98 16.22 -5.08
C PRO A 65 -3.38 15.67 -5.39
N VAL A 66 -3.60 14.41 -5.06
CA VAL A 66 -4.88 13.71 -5.28
C VAL A 66 -5.32 12.97 -4.04
N SER A 67 -6.63 12.80 -3.87
CA SER A 67 -7.21 12.10 -2.73
C SER A 67 -6.97 10.60 -2.73
N ASN A 68 -6.78 10.02 -3.92
CA ASN A 68 -6.62 8.58 -4.11
C ASN A 68 -5.75 8.27 -5.33
N THR A 69 -5.13 7.10 -5.33
CA THR A 69 -4.43 6.56 -6.50
C THR A 69 -4.50 5.04 -6.54
N ILE A 70 -4.44 4.49 -7.75
CA ILE A 70 -4.41 3.05 -8.00
C ILE A 70 -2.97 2.57 -8.01
N PHE A 71 -2.75 1.39 -7.42
CA PHE A 71 -1.50 0.64 -7.50
C PHE A 71 -1.76 -0.74 -8.07
N HIS A 72 -0.84 -1.18 -8.91
CA HIS A 72 -0.76 -2.53 -9.43
C HIS A 72 0.35 -3.27 -8.70
N LEU A 73 -0.02 -4.33 -7.99
CA LEU A 73 0.87 -5.08 -7.13
C LEU A 73 1.16 -6.45 -7.73
N TYR A 74 2.42 -6.82 -7.77
CA TYR A 74 2.87 -8.12 -8.22
C TYR A 74 3.72 -8.77 -7.15
N GLY A 75 3.36 -9.99 -6.76
CA GLY A 75 3.98 -10.67 -5.63
C GLY A 75 3.35 -10.23 -4.31
N GLU A 76 3.16 -11.20 -3.43
CA GLU A 76 2.55 -11.00 -2.11
C GLU A 76 3.24 -9.91 -1.26
N PRO A 77 4.58 -9.80 -1.25
CA PRO A 77 5.24 -8.78 -0.43
C PRO A 77 4.87 -7.34 -0.83
N ALA A 78 4.47 -7.08 -2.08
CA ALA A 78 4.08 -5.73 -2.53
C ALA A 78 2.91 -5.17 -1.72
N LEU A 79 1.93 -6.02 -1.37
CA LEU A 79 0.78 -5.59 -0.57
C LEU A 79 1.23 -5.15 0.83
N PHE A 80 2.13 -5.90 1.46
CA PHE A 80 2.57 -5.62 2.82
C PHE A 80 3.45 -4.38 2.92
N GLU A 81 4.30 -4.15 1.94
CA GLU A 81 5.07 -2.90 1.84
C GLU A 81 4.13 -1.69 1.82
N LEU A 82 3.06 -1.75 1.03
CA LEU A 82 2.07 -0.67 0.99
C LEU A 82 1.20 -0.59 2.25
N ILE A 83 0.88 -1.70 2.90
CA ILE A 83 0.24 -1.68 4.23
C ILE A 83 1.14 -0.95 5.23
N GLY A 84 2.45 -1.24 5.24
CA GLY A 84 3.41 -0.55 6.11
C GLY A 84 3.43 0.96 5.87
N VAL A 85 3.52 1.37 4.61
CA VAL A 85 3.44 2.78 4.19
C VAL A 85 2.13 3.43 4.61
N ALA A 86 1.00 2.75 4.36
CA ALA A 86 -0.33 3.26 4.71
C ALA A 86 -0.47 3.48 6.22
N LYS A 87 0.08 2.59 7.06
CA LYS A 87 0.08 2.78 8.52
C LYS A 87 0.90 4.00 8.94
N ILE A 88 2.08 4.21 8.35
CA ILE A 88 2.94 5.37 8.65
C ILE A 88 2.23 6.69 8.33
N TYR A 89 1.52 6.74 7.21
CA TYR A 89 0.88 7.96 6.72
C TYR A 89 -0.62 8.05 7.01
N ASN A 90 -1.17 7.09 7.78
CA ASN A 90 -2.59 6.97 8.11
C ASN A 90 -3.49 6.95 6.86
N TRP A 91 -3.05 6.24 5.81
CA TRP A 91 -3.84 5.98 4.62
C TRP A 91 -4.71 4.73 4.78
N GLN A 92 -5.70 4.61 3.91
CA GLN A 92 -6.61 3.48 3.85
C GLN A 92 -6.52 2.82 2.48
N ILE A 93 -6.76 1.50 2.43
CA ILE A 93 -6.58 0.69 1.23
C ILE A 93 -7.88 -0.06 0.95
N PHE A 94 -8.35 0.05 -0.30
CA PHE A 94 -9.45 -0.72 -0.85
C PHE A 94 -8.92 -1.72 -1.87
N ASP A 95 -9.26 -2.99 -1.70
CA ASP A 95 -8.94 -4.05 -2.65
C ASP A 95 -10.03 -4.13 -3.72
N THR A 96 -9.69 -3.81 -4.96
CA THR A 96 -10.67 -3.78 -6.05
C THR A 96 -11.07 -5.19 -6.52
N SER A 97 -10.27 -6.21 -6.21
CA SER A 97 -10.56 -7.60 -6.57
C SER A 97 -11.56 -8.23 -5.60
N LEU A 98 -11.48 -7.88 -4.32
CA LEU A 98 -12.40 -8.36 -3.28
C LEU A 98 -13.61 -7.43 -3.11
N GLY A 99 -13.48 -6.16 -3.50
CA GLY A 99 -14.52 -5.15 -3.29
C GLY A 99 -14.64 -4.72 -1.82
N GLU A 100 -13.56 -4.85 -1.05
CA GLU A 100 -13.56 -4.66 0.39
C GLU A 100 -12.38 -3.78 0.85
N MET A 101 -12.57 -3.11 1.99
CA MET A 101 -11.52 -2.39 2.68
C MET A 101 -10.56 -3.38 3.35
N LEU A 102 -9.26 -3.16 3.21
CA LEU A 102 -8.26 -3.99 3.88
C LEU A 102 -8.17 -3.66 5.38
N ASP A 103 -8.12 -4.69 6.22
CA ASP A 103 -7.80 -4.54 7.63
C ASP A 103 -6.28 -4.38 7.79
N LEU A 104 -5.81 -3.14 7.94
CA LEU A 104 -4.38 -2.82 8.10
C LEU A 104 -3.82 -3.21 9.48
N GLU A 105 -4.69 -3.46 10.47
CA GLU A 105 -4.29 -3.94 11.79
C GLU A 105 -4.24 -5.46 11.85
N HIS A 106 -5.04 -6.14 11.02
CA HIS A 106 -5.07 -7.58 10.88
C HIS A 106 -4.88 -8.02 9.43
N PRO A 107 -3.69 -7.78 8.84
CA PRO A 107 -3.42 -8.11 7.44
C PRO A 107 -3.59 -9.61 7.13
N GLU A 108 -3.50 -10.49 8.13
CA GLU A 108 -3.79 -11.92 7.99
C GLU A 108 -5.24 -12.23 7.58
N LYS A 109 -6.19 -11.33 7.94
CA LYS A 109 -7.61 -11.48 7.61
C LYS A 109 -7.93 -11.08 6.18
N ASN A 110 -7.03 -10.37 5.51
CA ASN A 110 -7.15 -9.98 4.10
C ASN A 110 -6.85 -11.17 3.17
N GLY A 111 -7.10 -12.40 3.64
CA GLY A 111 -6.96 -13.64 2.90
C GLY A 111 -5.61 -14.37 3.05
N TYR A 112 -4.82 -14.19 4.12
CA TYR A 112 -3.45 -14.72 4.12
C TYR A 112 -2.83 -15.25 5.43
N ASN A 113 -2.26 -16.46 5.33
CA ASN A 113 -1.56 -17.21 6.39
C ASN A 113 -0.02 -17.16 6.26
N ASP A 114 0.54 -16.92 5.06
CA ASP A 114 1.99 -16.98 4.84
C ASP A 114 2.75 -15.70 5.27
N PHE A 115 2.06 -14.57 5.42
CA PHE A 115 2.65 -13.33 5.92
C PHE A 115 3.17 -13.42 7.35
N GLN A 116 2.46 -14.15 8.23
CA GLN A 116 2.93 -14.44 9.58
C GLN A 116 4.28 -15.15 9.54
N ASN A 117 4.52 -16.01 8.54
CA ASN A 117 5.79 -16.69 8.35
C ASN A 117 6.88 -15.75 7.80
N TYR A 118 6.52 -14.75 6.99
CA TYR A 118 7.45 -13.71 6.51
C TYR A 118 7.87 -12.77 7.63
N LEU A 119 6.93 -12.20 8.39
CA LEU A 119 7.23 -11.35 9.53
C LEU A 119 8.09 -12.07 10.56
N LYS A 120 7.78 -13.33 10.84
CA LYS A 120 8.60 -14.16 11.72
C LYS A 120 10.03 -14.30 11.22
N LYS A 121 10.24 -14.46 9.91
CA LYS A 121 11.59 -14.52 9.33
C LYS A 121 12.37 -13.21 9.44
N ILE A 122 11.70 -12.06 9.31
CA ILE A 122 12.34 -10.75 9.48
C ILE A 122 12.74 -10.55 10.93
N VAL A 123 11.81 -10.75 11.86
CA VAL A 123 12.06 -10.60 13.30
C VAL A 123 13.15 -11.57 13.78
N ASP A 124 13.11 -12.84 13.34
CA ASP A 124 14.14 -13.84 13.64
C ASP A 124 15.49 -13.52 12.98
N SER A 125 15.53 -12.66 11.95
CA SER A 125 16.77 -12.23 11.29
C SER A 125 17.40 -11.01 11.97
N GLU A 126 16.60 -10.09 12.54
CA GLU A 126 17.10 -8.94 13.29
C GLU A 126 17.62 -9.33 14.69
N GLU A 127 17.06 -10.37 15.32
CA GLU A 127 17.54 -10.88 16.62
C GLU A 127 18.84 -11.68 16.54
N LYS A 128 19.26 -12.14 15.35
CA LYS A 128 20.50 -12.92 15.17
C LYS A 128 21.75 -12.08 14.92
N ASP A 129 21.57 -10.79 14.64
CA ASP A 129 22.65 -9.83 14.39
C ASP A 129 22.85 -8.84 15.57
N SER A 130 22.21 -9.07 16.73
CA SER A 130 22.39 -8.34 18.00
C SER A 130 23.14 -9.16 19.04
#